data_AF-A0A6J4N1Y2-F1
#
_entry.id   AF-A0A6J4N1Y2-F1
#
_cell.length_a   1.000
_cell.length_b   1.000
_cell.length_c   1.000
_cell.angle_alpha   90.00
_cell.angle_beta   90.00
_cell.angle_gamma   90.00
#
_symmetry.space_group_name_H-M   'P 1'
#
loop_
_entity.id
_entity.type
_entity.pdbx_description
1 polymer ?
#
loop_
_entity_poly.entity_id
_entity_poly.type
_entity_poly.pdbx_seq_one_letter_code
_entity_poly.pdbx_strand_id
1 'polypeptide(L)' 'MIEPIDPKSTEKPPVRCAECDRMVEHYNVFLAPTNEEKVVCWECMQRGDKGFFTKRGFRRGARSGFIPR' A
#
# COMPACT_ATOMS: atom_id res chain seq x y z
N MET A 1 15.18 -32.16 17.73
CA MET A 1 16.01 -31.30 16.85
C MET A 1 15.22 -30.05 16.57
N ILE A 2 15.74 -28.88 16.94
CA ILE A 2 15.14 -27.59 16.59
C ILE A 2 15.95 -27.10 15.40
N GLU A 3 15.34 -27.10 14.23
CA GLU A 3 15.95 -26.60 13.01
C GLU A 3 15.92 -25.07 13.05
N PRO A 4 17.06 -24.39 12.87
CA PRO A 4 17.08 -22.95 12.73
C PRO A 4 16.45 -22.60 11.38
N ILE A 5 15.18 -22.21 11.41
CA ILE A 5 14.57 -21.56 10.24
C ILE A 5 15.25 -20.20 10.13
N ASP A 6 16.18 -20.05 9.19
CA ASP A 6 16.74 -18.75 8.81
C ASP A 6 15.56 -17.83 8.43
N PRO A 7 15.21 -16.82 9.24
CA PRO A 7 13.98 -16.05 9.06
C PRO A 7 14.08 -15.03 7.91
N LYS A 8 15.10 -15.15 7.06
CA LYS A 8 15.56 -14.10 6.14
C LYS A 8 14.94 -14.16 4.75
N SER A 9 13.87 -14.93 4.54
CA SER A 9 13.04 -14.74 3.37
C SER A 9 11.88 -13.80 3.72
N THR A 10 12.20 -12.51 3.81
CA THR A 10 11.24 -11.39 3.94
C THR A 10 10.79 -10.85 2.58
N GLU A 11 11.15 -11.53 1.49
CA GLU A 11 10.72 -11.18 0.13
C GLU A 11 9.22 -11.46 -0.02
N LYS A 12 8.43 -10.44 0.31
CA LYS A 12 7.00 -10.43 0.02
C LYS A 12 6.83 -10.25 -1.49
N PRO A 13 5.90 -10.99 -2.12
CA PRO A 13 5.61 -10.78 -3.53
C PRO A 13 5.16 -9.32 -3.76
N PRO A 14 5.51 -8.70 -4.89
CA PRO A 14 5.01 -7.38 -5.21
C PRO A 14 3.48 -7.46 -5.38
N VAL A 15 2.78 -6.54 -4.74
CA VAL A 15 1.31 -6.49 -4.71
C VAL A 15 0.81 -5.17 -5.28
N ARG A 16 -0.44 -5.14 -5.71
CA ARG A 16 -1.09 -3.89 -6.13
C ARG A 16 -1.61 -3.12 -4.91
N CYS A 17 -1.25 -1.84 -4.84
CA CYS A 17 -1.81 -0.92 -3.85
C CYS A 17 -3.27 -0.58 -4.18
N ALA A 18 -4.18 -0.74 -3.22
CA ALA A 18 -5.59 -0.39 -3.35
C ALA A 18 -5.85 1.12 -3.56
N GLU A 19 -4.88 1.97 -3.22
CA GLU A 19 -5.02 3.44 -3.28
C GLU A 19 -4.49 4.05 -4.59
N CYS A 20 -3.42 3.48 -5.17
CA CYS A 20 -2.76 4.00 -6.36
C CYS A 20 -2.64 3.01 -7.54
N ASP A 21 -3.07 1.77 -7.35
CA ASP A 21 -3.03 0.66 -8.31
C ASP A 21 -1.63 0.30 -8.86
N ARG A 22 -0.56 0.85 -8.28
CA ARG A 22 0.83 0.50 -8.63
C ARG A 22 1.23 -0.82 -7.99
N MET A 23 2.03 -1.60 -8.71
CA MET A 23 2.77 -2.74 -8.14
C MET A 23 3.85 -2.19 -7.21
N VAL A 24 3.88 -2.69 -5.97
CA VAL A 24 4.80 -2.23 -4.93
C VAL A 24 5.31 -3.39 -4.10
N GLU A 25 6.55 -3.25 -3.63
CA GLU A 25 7.20 -4.21 -2.72
C GLU A 25 7.11 -3.75 -1.26
N HIS A 26 6.86 -2.45 -1.04
CA HIS A 26 6.74 -1.85 0.29
C HIS A 26 5.31 -1.38 0.55
N TYR A 27 4.61 -2.18 1.35
CA TYR A 27 3.18 -2.01 1.62
C TYR A 27 2.82 -2.50 3.02
N ASN A 28 1.71 -1.97 3.53
CA ASN A 28 1.03 -2.47 4.71
C ASN A 28 -0.33 -3.05 4.31
N VAL A 29 -0.76 -4.08 5.03
CA VAL A 29 -2.10 -4.67 4.88
C VAL A 29 -2.95 -4.17 6.03
N PHE A 30 -4.09 -3.58 5.70
CA PHE A 30 -5.08 -3.11 6.65
C PHE A 30 -6.29 -4.02 6.60
N LEU A 31 -6.79 -4.44 7.76
CA LEU A 31 -7.99 -5.25 7.85
C LEU A 31 -9.20 -4.34 8.05
N ALA A 32 -10.18 -4.40 7.14
CA ALA A 32 -11.44 -3.71 7.30
C ALA A 32 -12.36 -4.46 8.31
N PRO A 33 -13.38 -3.79 8.89
CA PRO A 33 -14.35 -4.46 9.76
C PRO A 33 -15.12 -5.61 9.09
N THR A 34 -15.20 -5.60 7.75
CA THR A 34 -15.75 -6.67 6.90
C THR A 34 -14.81 -7.86 6.73
N ASN A 35 -13.64 -7.83 7.39
CA ASN A 35 -12.55 -8.79 7.22
C ASN A 35 -11.90 -8.76 5.82
N GLU A 36 -12.13 -7.68 5.07
CA GLU A 36 -11.48 -7.46 3.77
C GLU A 36 -10.08 -6.87 3.98
N GLU A 37 -9.09 -7.49 3.35
CA GLU A 37 -7.72 -7.01 3.34
C GLU A 37 -7.54 -5.88 2.32
N LYS A 38 -7.01 -4.76 2.80
CA LYS A 38 -6.68 -3.60 1.99
C LYS A 38 -5.18 -3.35 2.01
N VAL A 39 -4.54 -3.60 0.88
CA VAL A 39 -3.11 -3.37 0.68
C VAL A 39 -2.87 -1.90 0.34
N VAL A 40 -2.01 -1.20 1.09
CA VAL A 40 -1.67 0.21 0.83
C VAL A 40 -0.15 0.40 0.83
N CYS A 41 0.38 1.01 -0.22
CA CYS A 41 1.81 1.31 -0.32
C CYS A 41 2.23 2.44 0.61
N TRP A 42 3.51 2.43 1.01
CA TRP A 42 4.04 3.42 1.94
C TRP A 42 3.96 4.86 1.41
N GLU A 43 4.10 5.09 0.10
CA GLU A 43 3.91 6.43 -0.46
C GLU A 43 2.48 6.95 -0.24
N CYS A 44 1.46 6.09 -0.38
CA CYS A 44 0.08 6.49 -0.17
C CYS A 44 -0.20 6.76 1.31
N MET A 45 0.41 5.99 2.21
CA MET A 45 0.34 6.28 3.65
C MET A 45 0.94 7.64 3.96
N GLN A 46 2.17 7.92 3.52
CA GLN A 46 2.82 9.22 3.77
C GLN A 46 2.04 10.40 3.17
N ARG A 47 1.42 10.21 2.00
CA ARG A 47 0.52 11.22 1.40
C ARG A 47 -0.72 11.43 2.28
N GLY A 48 -1.27 10.35 2.85
CA GLY A 48 -2.35 10.41 3.84
C GLY A 48 -1.98 11.19 5.09
N ASP A 49 -0.84 10.86 5.72
CA ASP A 49 -0.33 11.54 6.92
C ASP A 49 -0.11 13.05 6.67
N LYS A 50 0.35 13.41 5.47
CA LYS A 50 0.59 14.80 5.07
C LYS A 50 -0.69 15.54 4.62
N GLY A 51 -1.87 14.91 4.69
CA GLY A 51 -3.11 15.51 4.22
C GLY A 51 -3.11 15.82 2.71
N PHE A 52 -2.30 15.12 1.91
CA PHE A 52 -2.22 15.35 0.47
C PHE A 52 -3.59 15.12 -0.20
N PHE A 53 -4.33 14.11 0.27
CA PHE A 53 -5.64 13.75 -0.26
C PHE A 53 -6.77 14.70 0.13
N THR A 54 -6.56 15.57 1.12
CA THR A 54 -7.57 16.54 1.57
C THR A 54 -7.42 17.91 0.91
N LYS A 55 -6.42 18.09 0.03
CA LYS A 55 -6.22 19.33 -0.74
C LYS A 55 -7.36 19.58 -1.72
N ARG A 56 -7.84 20.82 -1.79
CA ARG A 56 -8.90 21.26 -2.70
C ARG A 56 -8.46 21.03 -4.15
N GLY A 57 -9.24 20.26 -4.91
CA GLY A 57 -8.92 19.89 -6.30
C GLY A 57 -8.17 18.57 -6.46
N PHE A 58 -7.76 17.92 -5.37
CA PHE A 58 -7.26 16.56 -5.44
C PHE A 58 -8.40 15.61 -5.82
N ARG A 59 -8.20 14.86 -6.89
CA ARG A 59 -9.07 13.76 -7.31
C ARG A 59 -8.21 12.56 -7.62
N ARG A 60 -8.57 11.41 -7.10
CA ARG A 60 -7.94 10.15 -7.51
C ARG A 60 -8.45 9.84 -8.91
N GLY A 61 -7.59 9.97 -9.91
CA GLY A 61 -7.86 9.44 -11.24
C GLY A 61 -7.98 7.93 -11.13
N ALA A 62 -9.21 7.42 -11.05
CA ALA A 62 -9.44 5.98 -10.98
C ALA A 62 -8.78 5.30 -12.18
N ARG A 63 -8.07 4.19 -11.92
CA ARG A 63 -7.50 3.22 -12.87
C ARG A 63 -6.46 3.73 -13.88
N SER A 64 -6.18 5.03 -13.96
CA SER A 64 -5.21 5.61 -14.91
C SER A 64 -3.81 5.86 -14.31
N GLY A 65 -3.61 5.56 -13.02
CA GLY A 65 -2.29 5.65 -12.37
C GLY A 65 -1.74 7.08 -12.21
N PHE A 66 -2.47 8.12 -12.63
CA PHE A 66 -2.02 9.50 -12.52
C PHE A 66 -2.24 10.03 -11.11
N ILE A 67 -1.21 9.89 -10.28
CA ILE A 67 -1.07 10.63 -9.03
C ILE A 67 -0.04 11.73 -9.29
N PRO A 68 -0.43 13.02 -9.25
CA PRO A 68 0.51 14.13 -9.35
C PRO A 68 1.62 13.93 -8.32
N ARG A 69 2.88 14.06 -8.76
CA ARG A 69 4.05 13.91 -7.88
C ARG A 69 4.14 15.05 -6.88
#